data_AF-A0A512IQD7-F1
#
_entry.id   AF-A0A512IQD7-F1
#
_cell.length_a   1.000
_cell.length_b   1.000
_cell.length_c   1.000
_cell.angle_alpha   90.00
_cell.angle_beta   90.00
_cell.angle_gamma   90.00
#
_symmetry.space_group_name_H-M   'P 1'
#
loop_
_entity.id
_entity.type
_entity.pdbx_description
1 polymer ?
#
loop_
_entity_poly.entity_id
_entity_poly.type
_entity_poly.pdbx_seq_one_letter_code
_entity_poly.pdbx_strand_id
1 'polypeptide(L)'
;MTPYRVGVWAPRVADGGVEEIRFFGTYAECDDEALRLVADGMPPDWRVDQVAGMLSRAEVDSLCLSPGEVRELSSFAIEDMLRPDQVGLDAESSDFRPHYPSPHDAGSSEHPK
;
A
#
# COMPACT_ATOMS: atom_id res chain seq x y z
N MET A 1 -9.16 22.86 2.79
CA MET A 1 -7.98 22.04 2.43
C MET A 1 -8.20 20.56 2.73
N THR A 2 -8.09 19.76 1.68
CA THR A 2 -8.15 18.30 1.64
C THR A 2 -6.74 17.73 1.44
N PRO A 3 -6.35 16.66 2.15
CA PRO A 3 -5.03 16.06 1.99
C PRO A 3 -5.02 15.07 0.82
N TYR A 4 -4.20 15.34 -0.18
CA TYR A 4 -4.07 14.55 -1.40
C TYR A 4 -2.79 13.74 -1.41
N ARG A 5 -2.89 12.57 -2.04
CA ARG A 5 -1.76 11.77 -2.49
C ARG A 5 -1.66 11.89 -4.01
N VAL A 6 -0.49 12.25 -4.51
CA VAL A 6 -0.21 12.44 -5.93
C VAL A 6 0.89 11.48 -6.37
N GLY A 7 0.65 10.75 -7.46
CA GLY A 7 1.65 9.89 -8.10
C GLY A 7 2.52 10.69 -9.07
N VAL A 8 3.82 10.43 -9.03
CA VAL A 8 4.81 11.07 -9.89
C VAL A 8 5.72 10.00 -10.48
N TRP A 9 5.95 10.08 -11.78
CA TRP A 9 6.92 9.27 -12.49
C TRP A 9 8.25 10.00 -12.54
N ALA A 10 9.26 9.44 -11.88
CA ALA A 10 10.63 9.91 -11.94
C ALA A 10 11.38 9.15 -13.06
N PRO A 11 11.80 9.84 -14.13
CA PRO A 11 12.56 9.21 -15.20
C PRO A 11 13.96 8.80 -14.74
N ARG A 12 14.53 7.83 -15.46
CA ARG A 12 15.88 7.29 -15.22
C ARG A 12 16.96 8.38 -15.13
N VAL A 13 17.68 8.41 -14.01
CA VAL A 13 18.93 9.17 -13.89
C VAL A 13 20.03 8.44 -14.66
N ALA A 14 20.91 9.17 -15.35
CA ALA A 14 21.78 8.73 -16.45
C ALA A 14 22.78 7.57 -16.20
N ASP A 15 22.75 6.90 -15.04
CA ASP A 15 23.72 5.87 -14.61
C ASP A 15 23.17 4.43 -14.59
N GLY A 16 22.19 4.09 -15.44
CA GLY A 16 21.71 2.70 -15.51
C GLY A 16 20.55 2.34 -14.59
N GLY A 17 19.98 3.32 -13.88
CA GLY A 17 18.89 3.09 -12.92
C GLY A 17 17.52 2.79 -13.57
N VAL A 18 16.60 2.34 -12.73
CA VAL A 18 15.22 1.98 -13.07
C VAL A 18 14.32 3.21 -13.05
N GLU A 19 13.27 3.20 -13.87
CA GLU A 19 12.16 4.13 -13.68
C GLU A 19 11.49 3.90 -12.32
N GLU A 20 11.11 4.99 -11.65
CA GLU A 20 10.56 4.96 -10.30
C GLU A 20 9.22 5.69 -10.24
N ILE A 21 8.25 5.07 -9.56
CA ILE A 21 6.99 5.71 -9.19
C ILE A 21 7.14 6.22 -7.77
N ARG A 22 6.89 7.52 -7.57
CA ARG A 22 6.90 8.16 -6.26
C ARG A 22 5.52 8.67 -5.90
N PHE A 23 5.21 8.66 -4.61
CA PHE A 23 3.99 9.25 -4.08
C PHE A 23 4.32 10.43 -3.19
N PHE A 24 3.66 11.56 -3.45
CA PHE A 24 3.78 12.78 -2.66
C PHE A 24 2.48 13.11 -1.97
N GLY A 25 2.56 13.65 -0.77
CA GLY A 25 1.46 14.16 0.02
C GLY A 25 1.45 15.68 0.00
N THR A 26 0.27 16.28 -0.13
CA THR A 26 0.07 17.73 -0.02
C THR A 26 -1.34 18.07 0.46
N TYR A 27 -1.55 19.32 0.90
CA TYR A 27 -2.86 19.88 1.16
C TYR A 27 -3.26 20.83 0.03
N ALA A 28 -4.46 20.65 -0.51
CA ALA A 28 -5.03 21.52 -1.54
C ALA A 28 -6.54 21.67 -1.38
N GLU A 29 -7.16 22.65 -2.03
CA GLU A 29 -8.62 22.81 -2.07
C GLU A 29 -9.27 21.87 -3.10
N CYS A 30 -8.55 21.51 -4.17
CA CYS A 30 -9.02 20.57 -5.20
C CYS A 30 -7.87 19.75 -5.82
N ASP A 31 -8.24 18.73 -6.59
CA ASP A 31 -7.32 17.84 -7.32
C ASP A 31 -6.36 18.62 -8.23
N ASP A 32 -6.86 19.58 -9.01
CA ASP A 32 -6.05 20.37 -9.93
C ASP A 32 -4.97 21.20 -9.21
N GLU A 33 -5.30 21.74 -8.04
CA GLU A 33 -4.35 22.48 -7.20
C GLU A 33 -3.32 21.52 -6.60
N ALA A 34 -3.71 20.32 -6.15
CA ALA A 34 -2.79 19.32 -5.65
C ALA A 34 -1.76 18.89 -6.71
N LEU A 35 -2.25 18.60 -7.94
CA LEU A 35 -1.39 18.25 -9.07
C LEU A 35 -0.39 19.35 -9.37
N ARG A 36 -0.84 20.61 -9.39
CA ARG A 36 0.01 21.76 -9.64
C ARG A 36 1.05 21.98 -8.55
N LEU A 37 0.66 21.94 -7.28
CA LEU A 37 1.58 22.11 -6.14
C LEU A 37 2.71 21.07 -6.19
N VAL A 38 2.36 19.82 -6.47
CA VAL A 38 3.36 18.75 -6.62
C VAL A 38 4.23 19.00 -7.84
N ALA A 39 3.65 19.35 -8.99
CA ALA A 39 4.40 19.64 -10.22
C ALA A 39 5.41 20.78 -10.06
N ASP A 40 5.03 21.86 -9.36
CA ASP A 40 5.88 23.02 -9.12
C ASP A 40 7.11 22.65 -8.25
N GLY A 41 7.05 21.57 -7.48
CA GLY A 41 8.14 21.06 -6.64
C GLY A 41 9.03 19.99 -7.30
N MET A 42 8.68 19.50 -8.50
CA MET A 42 9.41 18.40 -9.13
C MET A 42 10.56 18.90 -10.05
N PRO A 43 11.64 18.11 -10.21
CA PRO A 43 12.67 18.39 -11.20
C PRO A 43 12.11 18.46 -12.63
N PRO A 44 12.78 19.20 -13.54
CA PRO A 44 12.50 19.09 -14.96
C PRO A 44 12.63 17.63 -15.40
N ASP A 45 11.79 17.22 -16.35
CA ASP A 45 11.66 15.86 -16.89
C ASP A 45 10.82 14.88 -16.06
N TRP A 46 10.50 15.18 -14.80
CA TRP A 46 9.57 14.38 -14.01
C TRP A 46 8.13 14.59 -14.48
N ARG A 47 7.34 13.52 -14.52
CA ARG A 47 5.93 13.59 -14.93
C ARG A 47 5.02 13.37 -13.74
N VAL A 48 4.27 14.40 -13.36
CA VAL A 48 3.14 14.24 -12.44
C VAL A 48 2.03 13.50 -13.18
N ASP A 49 1.57 12.40 -12.61
CA ASP A 49 0.64 11.48 -13.27
C ASP A 49 -0.80 11.82 -12.91
N GLN A 50 -1.18 11.56 -11.66
CA GLN A 50 -2.56 11.73 -11.19
C GLN A 50 -2.68 11.80 -9.66
N VAL A 51 -3.87 12.21 -9.19
CA VAL A 51 -4.27 12.02 -7.80
C VAL A 51 -4.50 10.53 -7.56
N ALA A 52 -3.65 9.94 -6.73
CA ALA A 52 -3.71 8.53 -6.36
C ALA A 52 -4.72 8.26 -5.22
N GLY A 53 -5.25 9.31 -4.60
CA GLY A 53 -6.27 9.24 -3.56
C GLY A 53 -6.13 10.34 -2.53
N MET A 54 -6.94 10.26 -1.47
CA MET A 54 -6.77 11.11 -0.28
C MET A 54 -5.87 10.41 0.73
N LEU A 55 -5.10 11.19 1.48
CA LEU A 55 -4.38 10.67 2.64
C LEU A 55 -5.37 10.37 3.78
N SER A 56 -5.12 9.28 4.50
CA SER A 56 -5.86 9.02 5.74
C SER A 56 -5.47 10.04 6.82
N ARG A 57 -6.34 10.22 7.82
CA ARG A 57 -6.08 11.11 8.96
C ARG A 57 -4.78 10.75 9.69
N ALA A 58 -4.48 9.47 9.85
CA ALA A 58 -3.29 9.01 10.55
C ALA A 58 -1.99 9.37 9.79
N GLU A 59 -2.00 9.24 8.47
CA GLU A 59 -0.87 9.65 7.64
C GLU A 59 -0.65 11.15 7.72
N VAL A 60 -1.73 11.92 7.63
CA VAL A 60 -1.69 13.37 7.79
C VAL A 60 -1.06 13.79 9.12
N ASP A 61 -1.54 13.21 10.23
CA ASP A 61 -1.06 13.52 11.57
C ASP A 61 0.43 13.13 11.72
N SER A 62 0.84 12.02 11.11
CA SER A 62 2.25 11.59 11.10
C SER A 62 3.14 12.48 10.23
N LEU A 63 2.59 13.03 9.15
CA LEU A 63 3.36 13.85 8.22
C LEU A 63 3.50 15.29 8.71
N CYS A 64 2.60 15.78 9.56
CA CYS A 64 2.61 17.17 10.04
C CYS A 64 2.72 18.19 8.87
N LEU A 65 2.03 17.91 7.75
CA LEU A 65 2.14 18.76 6.55
C LEU A 65 1.54 20.13 6.80
N SER A 66 2.26 21.16 6.38
CA SER A 66 1.73 22.52 6.33
C SER A 66 0.90 22.73 5.05
N PRO A 67 -0.07 23.67 5.05
CA PRO A 67 -0.71 24.14 3.83
C PRO A 67 0.30 24.50 2.73
N GLY A 68 0.15 23.92 1.54
CA GLY A 68 1.05 24.17 0.40
C GLY A 68 2.41 23.44 0.48
N GLU A 69 2.67 22.65 1.53
CA GLU A 69 3.84 21.81 1.61
C GLU A 69 3.65 20.53 0.76
N VAL A 70 4.73 20.09 0.11
CA VAL A 70 4.78 18.84 -0.65
C VAL A 70 5.83 17.94 0.00
N ARG A 71 5.45 16.70 0.32
CA ARG A 71 6.37 15.74 0.96
C ARG A 71 6.30 14.36 0.35
N GLU A 72 7.45 13.74 0.17
CA GLU A 72 7.52 12.35 -0.29
C GLU A 72 6.97 11.40 0.78
N LEU A 73 6.17 10.44 0.34
CA LEU A 73 5.53 9.43 1.19
C LEU A 73 6.17 8.06 0.99
N SER A 74 6.35 7.67 -0.27
CA SER A 74 6.89 6.38 -0.67
C SER A 74 7.41 6.41 -2.10
N SER A 75 8.28 5.47 -2.42
CA SER A 75 8.79 5.26 -3.77
C SER A 75 8.91 3.77 -4.10
N PHE A 76 8.75 3.43 -5.38
CA PHE A 76 8.79 2.06 -5.89
C PHE A 76 9.51 2.01 -7.23
N ALA A 77 10.51 1.13 -7.34
CA ALA A 77 11.18 0.86 -8.61
C ALA A 77 10.32 -0.04 -9.48
N ILE A 78 10.17 0.28 -10.77
CA ILE A 78 9.31 -0.48 -11.69
C ILE A 78 9.85 -1.90 -11.95
N GLU A 79 11.17 -2.13 -11.84
CA GLU A 79 11.76 -3.47 -11.96
C GLU A 79 11.31 -4.44 -10.86
N ASP A 80 10.95 -3.94 -9.67
CA ASP A 80 10.47 -4.80 -8.58
C ASP A 80 9.06 -5.36 -8.85
N MET A 81 8.25 -4.67 -9.68
CA MET A 81 6.95 -5.20 -10.12
C MET A 81 7.08 -6.31 -11.17
N LEU A 82 8.24 -6.46 -11.81
CA LEU A 82 8.49 -7.44 -12.87
C LEU A 82 9.16 -8.72 -12.36
N ARG A 83 9.32 -8.91 -11.03
CA ARG A 83 9.84 -10.14 -10.42
C ARG A 83 8.71 -11.00 -9.83
N PRO A 84 8.15 -11.96 -10.59
CA PRO A 84 7.11 -12.87 -10.10
C PRO A 84 7.59 -13.96 -9.11
N ASP A 85 8.72 -13.80 -8.40
CA ASP A 85 9.38 -14.90 -7.67
C ASP A 85 9.63 -14.64 -6.17
N GLN A 86 8.72 -13.95 -5.49
CA GLN A 86 8.76 -13.79 -4.02
C GLN A 86 7.42 -14.18 -3.35
N VAL A 87 6.59 -15.02 -4.01
CA VAL A 87 5.58 -15.80 -3.28
C VAL A 87 6.27 -17.05 -2.75
N GLY A 88 7.19 -16.84 -1.80
CA GLY A 88 7.61 -17.88 -0.88
C GLY A 88 6.39 -18.25 -0.06
N LEU A 89 5.67 -19.27 -0.52
CA LEU A 89 4.79 -20.06 0.33
C LEU A 89 5.69 -20.64 1.43
N ASP A 90 5.87 -19.92 2.53
CA ASP A 90 6.10 -20.54 3.82
C ASP A 90 4.85 -21.33 4.14
N ALA A 91 4.76 -22.51 3.54
CA ALA A 91 3.99 -23.63 4.04
C ALA A 91 4.64 -24.04 5.36
N GLU A 92 4.45 -23.22 6.39
CA GLU A 92 4.49 -23.70 7.76
C GLU A 92 3.42 -24.78 7.83
N SER A 93 3.86 -26.02 7.71
CA SER A 93 3.14 -27.22 8.12
C SER A 93 2.89 -27.11 9.62
N SER A 94 1.95 -26.26 10.01
CA SER A 94 1.35 -26.29 11.33
C SER A 94 0.44 -27.50 11.33
N ASP A 95 0.88 -28.53 12.04
CA ASP A 95 0.22 -29.80 12.33
C ASP A 95 -1.15 -29.54 12.97
N PHE A 96 -2.13 -29.13 12.15
CA PHE A 96 -3.50 -28.93 12.59
C PHE A 96 -4.20 -30.29 12.54
N ARG A 97 -4.04 -31.09 13.59
CA ARG A 97 -4.94 -32.22 13.85
C ARG A 97 -6.29 -31.65 14.30
N PRO A 98 -7.36 -31.72 13.50
CA PRO A 98 -8.69 -31.48 14.02
C PRO A 98 -9.03 -32.58 15.03
N HIS A 99 -9.07 -32.22 16.32
CA HIS A 99 -9.68 -33.02 17.36
C HIS A 99 -11.19 -33.07 17.06
N TYR A 100 -11.64 -34.11 16.36
CA TYR A 100 -13.06 -34.42 16.29
C TYR A 100 -13.50 -35.01 17.64
N PRO A 101 -14.51 -34.46 18.33
CA PRO A 101 -15.19 -35.21 19.37
C PRO A 101 -16.00 -36.33 18.71
N SER A 102 -15.75 -37.58 19.12
CA SER A 102 -16.53 -38.73 18.69
C SER A 102 -18.01 -38.50 18.99
N PRO A 103 -18.93 -38.73 18.03
CA PRO A 103 -20.35 -38.62 18.31
C PRO A 103 -20.79 -39.74 19.26
N HIS A 104 -21.63 -39.36 20.21
CA HIS A 104 -22.38 -40.21 21.12
C HIS A 104 -22.95 -41.46 20.43
N ASP A 105 -22.55 -42.63 20.91
CA ASP A 105 -23.36 -43.84 20.76
C ASP A 105 -24.45 -43.78 21.83
N ALA A 106 -25.62 -43.25 21.45
CA ALA A 106 -26.83 -43.29 22.24
C ALA A 106 -27.70 -44.47 21.76
N GLY A 107 -27.31 -45.68 22.14
CA GLY A 107 -28.16 -46.87 22.12
C GLY A 107 -28.59 -47.23 23.54
N SER A 108 -29.77 -46.76 23.93
CA SER A 108 -30.44 -47.02 25.21
C SER A 108 -30.75 -48.50 25.47
N SER A 109 -30.73 -48.87 26.77
CA SER A 109 -31.69 -49.75 27.47
C SER A 109 -31.70 -51.26 27.10
N GLU A 110 -31.71 -52.27 27.98
CA GLU A 110 -32.19 -52.45 29.35
C GLU A 110 -31.68 -53.79 29.94
N HIS A 111 -31.56 -53.85 31.28
CA HIS A 111 -31.29 -54.98 32.20
C HIS A 111 -32.41 -56.07 32.17
N PRO A 112 -32.46 -57.12 33.04
CA PRO A 112 -31.52 -58.21 33.37
C PRO A 112 -32.22 -59.61 33.42
N LYS A 113 -31.46 -60.70 33.67
CA LYS A 113 -31.74 -61.68 34.76
C LYS A 113 -30.60 -62.69 34.92
#